data_AF-A0A5P6ABV4-F1
#
_entry.id   AF-A0A5P6ABV4-F1
#
_cell.length_a   1.000
_cell.length_b   1.000
_cell.length_c   1.000
_cell.angle_alpha   90.00
_cell.angle_beta   90.00
_cell.angle_gamma   90.00
#
_symmetry.space_group_name_H-M   'P 1'
#
loop_
_entity.id
_entity.type
_entity.pdbx_description
1 polymer ?
#
loop_
_entity_poly.entity_id
_entity_poly.type
_entity_poly.pdbx_seq_one_letter_code
_entity_poly.pdbx_strand_id
1 'polypeptide(L)'
;MLPSALGRQIKLLEEELGTRLFTRSTRRVALTDNGILLRGEARKLLAHADAIMLQFRQNSPRASGLLRVGAIDSAAIGLVPLLLQHFRRQYPHIEVQIYEDKTVSLLPKLKSGRLDIAFVRPPVHSDEAFAQRFLCYEAAIVALPANHPLATREAIRIEELADEPMIVPERRSRPHSYDLTMNLFRT
;
A
#
# COMPACT_ATOMS: atom_id res chain seq x y z
N MET A 1 0.39 -15.00 9.16
CA MET A 1 0.76 -15.38 10.54
C MET A 1 -0.47 -15.24 11.42
N LEU A 2 -0.79 -16.22 12.27
CA LEU A 2 -1.95 -16.14 13.17
C LEU A 2 -1.69 -15.15 14.33
N PRO A 3 -2.71 -14.47 14.88
CA PRO A 3 -2.55 -13.51 15.97
C PRO A 3 -1.86 -14.07 17.21
N SER A 4 -2.13 -15.34 17.54
CA SER A 4 -1.52 -16.06 18.65
C SER A 4 -0.01 -16.27 18.47
N ALA A 5 0.42 -16.56 17.25
CA ALA A 5 1.82 -16.78 16.91
C ALA A 5 2.65 -15.47 17.01
N LEU A 6 2.08 -14.34 16.56
CA LEU A 6 2.71 -13.02 16.69
C LEU A 6 2.83 -12.60 18.16
N GLY A 7 1.77 -12.80 18.95
CA GLY A 7 1.78 -12.50 20.37
C GLY A 7 2.87 -13.25 21.13
N ARG A 8 3.13 -14.52 20.75
CA ARG A 8 4.21 -15.35 21.31
C ARG A 8 5.60 -14.83 20.91
N GLN A 9 5.83 -14.48 19.65
CA GLN A 9 7.11 -13.92 19.21
C GLN A 9 7.44 -12.62 19.94
N ILE A 10 6.46 -11.73 20.12
CA ILE A 10 6.65 -10.50 20.89
C ILE A 10 7.03 -10.81 22.34
N LYS A 11 6.37 -11.80 22.96
CA LYS A 11 6.67 -12.16 24.35
C LYS A 11 8.10 -12.70 24.51
N LEU A 12 8.55 -13.55 23.58
CA LEU A 12 9.92 -14.06 23.59
C LEU A 12 10.94 -12.92 23.45
N LEU A 13 10.66 -11.95 22.59
CA LEU A 13 11.49 -10.76 22.44
C LEU A 13 11.51 -9.89 23.70
N GLU A 14 10.37 -9.71 24.37
CA GLU A 14 10.27 -9.01 25.66
C GLU A 14 11.08 -9.72 26.76
N GLU A 15 11.04 -11.07 26.78
CA GLU A 15 11.82 -11.90 27.69
C GLU A 15 13.33 -11.77 27.42
N GLU A 16 13.76 -11.81 26.16
CA GLU A 16 15.15 -11.65 25.74
C GLU A 16 15.71 -10.25 26.04
N LEU A 17 14.90 -9.20 25.84
CA LEU A 17 15.27 -7.82 26.14
C LEU A 17 15.12 -7.45 27.63
N GLY A 18 14.52 -8.33 28.44
CA GLY A 18 14.25 -8.05 29.86
C GLY A 18 13.28 -6.89 30.10
N THR A 19 12.47 -6.50 29.10
CA THR A 19 11.57 -5.35 29.20
C THR A 19 10.28 -5.54 28.43
N ARG A 20 9.21 -4.89 28.89
CA ARG A 20 7.93 -4.87 28.16
C ARG A 20 7.96 -3.82 27.07
N LEU A 21 7.54 -4.22 25.87
CA LEU A 21 7.39 -3.39 24.68
C LEU A 21 5.95 -2.94 24.50
N PHE A 22 4.99 -3.71 25.03
CA PHE A 22 3.57 -3.39 24.94
C PHE A 22 2.86 -3.42 26.29
N THR A 23 1.92 -2.49 26.47
CA THR A 23 0.85 -2.60 27.46
C THR A 23 -0.37 -3.24 26.81
N ARG A 24 -0.93 -4.28 27.44
CA ARG A 24 -2.08 -5.03 26.91
C ARG A 24 -3.24 -4.97 27.90
N SER A 25 -4.41 -4.56 27.41
CA SER A 25 -5.70 -4.75 28.07
C SER A 25 -6.64 -5.54 27.14
N THR A 26 -7.80 -5.96 27.64
CA THR A 26 -8.81 -6.67 26.86
C THR A 26 -9.34 -5.89 25.66
N ARG A 27 -9.18 -4.55 25.64
CA ARG A 27 -9.69 -3.67 24.57
C ARG A 27 -8.62 -2.89 23.82
N ARG A 28 -7.39 -2.77 24.35
CA ARG A 28 -6.33 -1.96 23.74
C ARG A 28 -4.95 -2.59 23.91
N VAL A 29 -4.14 -2.42 22.87
CA VAL A 29 -2.69 -2.69 22.88
C VAL A 29 -1.99 -1.38 22.53
N ALA A 30 -1.04 -0.97 23.37
CA ALA A 30 -0.25 0.24 23.16
C ALA A 30 1.24 -0.05 23.39
N LEU A 31 2.11 0.75 22.78
CA LEU A 31 3.56 0.66 23.02
C LEU A 31 3.90 1.25 24.39
N THR A 32 4.88 0.68 25.06
CA THR A 32 5.61 1.32 26.17
C THR A 32 6.65 2.30 25.61
N ASP A 33 7.33 3.06 26.46
CA ASP A 33 8.46 3.89 26.05
C ASP A 33 9.59 3.04 25.41
N ASN A 34 9.87 1.87 25.98
CA ASN A 34 10.81 0.91 25.40
C ASN A 34 10.31 0.36 24.05
N GLY A 35 9.01 0.15 23.90
CA GLY A 35 8.39 -0.23 22.63
C GLY A 35 8.53 0.86 21.56
N ILE A 36 8.41 2.13 21.94
CA ILE A 36 8.61 3.28 21.04
C ILE A 36 10.07 3.36 20.60
N LEU A 37 11.01 3.19 21.54
CA LEU A 37 12.45 3.15 21.27
C LEU A 37 12.80 2.02 20.31
N LEU A 38 12.39 0.79 20.63
CA LEU A 38 12.65 -0.38 19.80
C LEU A 38 12.04 -0.22 18.40
N ARG A 39 10.83 0.34 18.27
CA ARG A 39 10.23 0.60 16.95
C ARG A 39 11.11 1.50 16.09
N GLY A 40 11.77 2.50 16.69
CA GLY A 40 12.72 3.36 15.99
C GLY A 40 13.93 2.57 15.49
N GLU A 41 14.60 1.84 16.38
CA GLU A 41 15.81 1.08 16.06
C GLU A 41 15.55 -0.09 15.12
N ALA A 42 14.46 -0.84 15.31
CA ALA A 42 14.05 -1.92 14.42
C ALA A 42 13.82 -1.42 12.99
N ARG A 43 13.23 -0.23 12.81
CA ARG A 43 13.07 0.37 11.47
C ARG A 43 14.41 0.68 10.82
N LYS A 44 15.37 1.24 11.57
CA LYS A 44 16.72 1.52 11.07
C LYS A 44 17.45 0.23 10.67
N LEU A 45 17.41 -0.78 11.53
CA LEU A 45 18.03 -2.08 11.28
C LEU A 45 17.47 -2.75 10.02
N LEU A 46 16.14 -2.77 9.89
CA LEU A 46 15.47 -3.31 8.70
C LEU A 46 15.84 -2.53 7.44
N ALA A 47 15.88 -1.20 7.50
CA ALA A 47 16.31 -0.36 6.38
C ALA A 47 17.77 -0.60 5.98
N HIS A 48 18.66 -0.87 6.95
CA HIS A 48 20.06 -1.18 6.68
C HIS A 48 20.22 -2.56 6.02
N ALA A 49 19.55 -3.59 6.55
CA ALA A 49 19.52 -4.91 5.93
C ALA A 49 18.98 -4.86 4.50
N ASP A 50 17.96 -4.05 4.29
CA ASP A 50 17.37 -3.76 2.99
C ASP A 50 18.37 -3.08 2.02
N ALA A 51 19.14 -2.10 2.49
CA ALA A 51 20.17 -1.45 1.69
C ALA A 51 21.30 -2.43 1.28
N ILE A 52 21.71 -3.31 2.20
CA ILE A 52 22.68 -4.37 1.89
C ILE A 52 22.12 -5.29 0.80
N MET A 53 20.87 -5.76 0.94
CA MET A 53 20.25 -6.61 -0.08
C MET A 53 20.17 -5.92 -1.44
N LEU A 54 19.87 -4.61 -1.47
CA LEU A 54 19.86 -3.83 -2.70
C LEU A 54 21.24 -3.81 -3.37
N GLN A 55 22.31 -3.54 -2.61
CA GLN A 55 23.68 -3.52 -3.13
C GLN A 55 24.07 -4.86 -3.78
N PHE A 56 23.80 -5.97 -3.11
CA PHE A 56 24.08 -7.30 -3.67
C PHE A 56 23.23 -7.61 -4.91
N ARG A 57 21.97 -7.14 -4.96
CA ARG A 57 21.12 -7.27 -6.15
C ARG A 57 21.61 -6.44 -7.33
N GLN A 58 22.11 -5.23 -7.09
CA GLN A 58 22.66 -4.35 -8.11
C GLN A 58 24.00 -4.88 -8.67
N ASN A 59 24.81 -5.51 -7.82
CA ASN A 59 26.11 -6.08 -8.21
C ASN A 59 25.99 -7.49 -8.81
N SER A 60 24.86 -8.16 -8.64
CA SER A 60 24.61 -9.43 -9.33
C SER A 60 24.40 -9.14 -10.82
N PRO A 61 25.05 -9.87 -11.76
CA PRO A 61 24.70 -9.80 -13.16
C PRO A 61 23.21 -10.10 -13.23
N ARG A 62 22.39 -9.09 -13.56
CA ARG A 62 20.92 -9.17 -13.57
C ARG A 62 20.54 -10.54 -14.07
N ALA A 63 19.98 -11.38 -13.19
CA ALA A 63 19.37 -12.63 -13.60
C ALA A 63 18.29 -12.22 -14.59
N SER A 64 18.62 -12.34 -15.87
CA SER A 64 17.87 -11.75 -16.96
C SER A 64 16.56 -12.50 -17.06
N GLY A 65 15.52 -11.99 -16.41
CA GLY A 65 14.22 -12.65 -16.46
C GLY A 65 13.31 -12.48 -15.26
N LEU A 66 13.56 -11.60 -14.28
CA LEU A 66 12.58 -11.35 -13.21
C LEU A 66 12.28 -9.86 -13.04
N LEU A 67 10.99 -9.50 -13.10
CA LEU A 67 10.45 -8.17 -12.81
C LEU A 67 9.47 -8.25 -11.64
N ARG A 68 9.76 -7.57 -10.53
CA ARG A 68 8.92 -7.55 -9.32
C ARG A 68 8.11 -6.26 -9.27
N VAL A 69 6.80 -6.41 -9.42
CA VAL A 69 5.84 -5.32 -9.54
C VAL A 69 5.00 -5.22 -8.28
N GLY A 70 5.08 -4.10 -7.57
CA GLY A 70 4.13 -3.75 -6.52
C GLY A 70 2.89 -3.08 -7.11
N ALA A 71 1.71 -3.38 -6.59
CA ALA A 71 0.49 -2.70 -7.01
C ALA A 71 -0.48 -2.54 -5.84
N ILE A 72 -1.15 -1.39 -5.78
CA ILE A 72 -2.35 -1.24 -4.95
C ILE A 72 -3.52 -2.03 -5.55
N ASP A 73 -4.54 -2.33 -4.74
CA ASP A 73 -5.73 -3.10 -5.09
C ASP A 73 -6.36 -2.70 -6.45
N SER A 74 -6.66 -1.41 -6.63
CA SER A 74 -7.24 -0.85 -7.85
C SER A 74 -6.37 -1.06 -9.09
N ALA A 75 -5.06 -0.85 -8.96
CA ALA A 75 -4.11 -1.05 -10.06
C ALA A 75 -3.92 -2.55 -10.36
N ALA A 76 -3.88 -3.40 -9.35
CA ALA A 76 -3.71 -4.85 -9.48
C ALA A 76 -4.87 -5.51 -10.24
N ILE A 77 -6.10 -5.02 -10.04
CA ILE A 77 -7.31 -5.56 -10.68
C ILE A 77 -7.51 -5.01 -12.08
N GLY A 78 -7.25 -3.71 -12.31
CA GLY A 78 -7.55 -3.05 -13.58
C GLY A 78 -6.32 -2.84 -14.47
N LEU A 79 -5.45 -1.92 -14.08
CA LEU A 79 -4.36 -1.39 -14.92
C LEU A 79 -3.25 -2.42 -15.19
N VAL A 80 -2.78 -3.11 -14.15
CA VAL A 80 -1.61 -4.01 -14.23
C VAL A 80 -1.85 -5.19 -15.17
N PRO A 81 -3.00 -5.90 -15.14
CA PRO A 81 -3.27 -6.99 -16.09
C PRO A 81 -3.19 -6.55 -17.56
N LEU A 82 -3.72 -5.37 -17.89
CA LEU A 82 -3.67 -4.81 -19.26
C LEU A 82 -2.23 -4.53 -19.71
N LEU A 83 -1.42 -3.94 -18.82
CA LEU A 83 0.00 -3.69 -19.09
C LEU A 83 0.79 -4.99 -19.22
N LEU A 84 0.51 -5.98 -18.39
CA LEU A 84 1.21 -7.26 -18.41
C LEU A 84 0.92 -8.09 -19.66
N GLN A 85 -0.29 -8.01 -20.21
CA GLN A 85 -0.59 -8.67 -21.49
C GLN A 85 0.32 -8.15 -22.60
N HIS A 86 0.54 -6.84 -22.66
CA HIS A 86 1.43 -6.22 -23.65
C HIS A 86 2.90 -6.54 -23.35
N PHE A 87 3.30 -6.41 -22.09
CA PHE A 87 4.66 -6.66 -21.64
C PHE A 87 5.12 -8.10 -21.92
N ARG A 88 4.29 -9.11 -21.60
CA ARG A 88 4.62 -10.52 -21.82
C ARG A 88 4.75 -10.89 -23.30
N ARG A 89 4.04 -10.20 -24.19
CA ARG A 89 4.20 -10.40 -25.65
C ARG A 89 5.54 -9.86 -26.15
N GLN A 90 5.99 -8.73 -25.61
CA GLN A 90 7.24 -8.10 -26.02
C GLN A 90 8.47 -8.71 -25.33
N TYR A 91 8.32 -9.20 -24.09
CA TYR A 91 9.39 -9.75 -23.26
C TYR A 91 9.00 -11.11 -22.66
N PRO A 92 8.81 -12.16 -23.49
CA PRO A 92 8.32 -13.46 -23.04
C PRO A 92 9.28 -14.21 -22.10
N HIS A 93 10.56 -13.83 -22.09
CA HIS A 93 11.60 -14.42 -21.24
C HIS A 93 11.68 -13.78 -19.84
N ILE A 94 10.87 -12.76 -19.57
CA ILE A 94 10.81 -12.10 -18.26
C ILE A 94 9.63 -12.65 -17.46
N GLU A 95 9.93 -13.39 -16.41
CA GLU A 95 9.01 -13.69 -15.30
C GLU A 95 8.60 -12.38 -14.61
N VAL A 96 7.31 -12.25 -14.33
CA VAL A 96 6.77 -11.12 -13.57
C VAL A 96 6.14 -11.63 -12.29
N GLN A 97 6.58 -11.09 -11.15
CA GLN A 97 5.97 -11.34 -9.85
C GLN A 97 5.22 -10.11 -9.38
N ILE A 98 3.94 -10.27 -9.07
CA ILE A 98 3.06 -9.18 -8.62
C ILE A 98 2.88 -9.27 -7.11
N TYR A 99 3.03 -8.14 -6.42
CA TYR A 99 2.81 -7.99 -4.99
C TYR A 99 1.71 -6.96 -4.76
N GLU A 100 0.53 -7.43 -4.36
CA GLU A 100 -0.55 -6.55 -3.95
C GLU A 100 -0.36 -6.08 -2.50
N ASP A 101 -0.29 -4.77 -2.29
CA ASP A 101 -0.19 -4.17 -0.94
C ASP A 101 -0.56 -2.68 -0.97
N LYS A 102 -0.64 -2.05 0.21
CA LYS A 102 -0.88 -0.60 0.33
C LYS A 102 0.39 0.18 -0.06
N THR A 103 0.23 1.40 -0.60
CA THR A 103 1.34 2.32 -0.92
C THR A 103 2.37 2.42 0.20
N VAL A 104 1.92 2.56 1.46
CA VAL A 104 2.78 2.66 2.66
C VAL A 104 3.67 1.43 2.88
N SER A 105 3.26 0.26 2.40
CA SER A 105 4.03 -0.99 2.45
C SER A 105 4.88 -1.21 1.20
N LEU A 106 4.44 -0.70 0.04
CA LEU A 106 5.14 -0.87 -1.23
C LEU A 106 6.38 0.02 -1.32
N LEU A 107 6.31 1.28 -0.88
CA LEU A 107 7.43 2.22 -1.00
C LEU A 107 8.70 1.76 -0.27
N PRO A 108 8.65 1.24 0.97
CA PRO A 108 9.83 0.65 1.61
C PRO A 108 10.41 -0.54 0.83
N LYS A 109 9.56 -1.39 0.25
CA LYS A 109 10.00 -2.54 -0.56
C LYS A 109 10.65 -2.09 -1.88
N LEU A 110 10.17 -1.00 -2.47
CA LEU A 110 10.79 -0.39 -3.65
C LEU A 110 12.16 0.21 -3.28
N LYS A 111 12.23 0.96 -2.18
CA LYS A 111 13.48 1.57 -1.69
C LYS A 111 14.57 0.56 -1.37
N SER A 112 14.17 -0.63 -0.91
CA SER A 112 15.08 -1.75 -0.62
C SER A 112 15.38 -2.65 -1.82
N GLY A 113 14.83 -2.34 -2.99
CA GLY A 113 14.95 -3.17 -4.19
C GLY A 113 14.32 -4.55 -4.06
N ARG A 114 13.39 -4.76 -3.10
CA ARG A 114 12.50 -5.94 -3.06
C ARG A 114 11.45 -5.87 -4.16
N LEU A 115 11.09 -4.67 -4.59
CA LEU A 115 10.32 -4.38 -5.80
C LEU A 115 11.21 -3.61 -6.78
N ASP A 116 10.90 -3.75 -8.07
CA ASP A 116 11.55 -3.01 -9.14
C ASP A 116 10.69 -1.80 -9.57
N ILE A 117 9.37 -1.96 -9.55
CA ILE A 117 8.37 -0.90 -9.89
C ILE A 117 7.19 -1.02 -8.91
N ALA A 118 6.55 0.10 -8.59
CA ALA A 118 5.31 0.13 -7.82
C ALA A 118 4.24 1.01 -8.48
N PHE A 119 3.02 0.49 -8.63
CA PHE A 119 1.83 1.23 -9.01
C PHE A 119 1.09 1.69 -7.75
N VAL A 120 1.03 3.01 -7.56
CA VAL A 120 0.54 3.66 -6.34
C VAL A 120 -0.32 4.86 -6.69
N ARG A 121 -1.18 5.29 -5.76
CA ARG A 121 -1.96 6.53 -5.90
C ARG A 121 -1.27 7.71 -5.22
N PRO A 122 -1.24 8.89 -5.86
CA PRO A 122 -0.84 10.14 -5.21
C PRO A 122 -1.78 10.52 -4.04
N PRO A 123 -1.33 11.37 -3.11
CA PRO A 123 0.00 11.94 -3.04
C PRO A 123 1.01 10.92 -2.47
N VAL A 124 2.09 10.70 -3.20
CA VAL A 124 3.30 10.10 -2.65
C VAL A 124 4.23 11.27 -2.41
N HIS A 125 4.64 11.52 -1.17
CA HIS A 125 5.64 12.55 -0.90
C HIS A 125 6.86 12.31 -1.79
N SER A 126 7.35 13.38 -2.42
CA SER A 126 8.52 13.35 -3.28
C SER A 126 9.74 12.92 -2.44
N ASP A 127 10.02 11.62 -2.44
CA ASP A 127 11.28 11.06 -1.97
C ASP A 127 12.19 11.01 -3.20
N GLU A 128 13.31 11.75 -3.16
CA GLU A 128 14.31 11.80 -4.24
C GLU A 128 14.86 10.41 -4.61
N ALA A 129 14.67 9.42 -3.73
CA ALA A 129 15.02 8.02 -4.01
C ALA A 129 14.18 7.37 -5.13
N PHE A 130 13.09 7.98 -5.59
CA PHE A 130 12.21 7.40 -6.60
C PHE A 130 12.06 8.26 -7.84
N ALA A 131 12.24 7.66 -9.01
CA ALA A 131 11.68 8.19 -10.24
C ALA A 131 10.17 7.93 -10.25
N GLN A 132 9.37 9.00 -10.38
CA GLN A 132 7.92 8.92 -10.44
C GLN A 132 7.43 9.25 -11.84
N ARG A 133 6.45 8.49 -12.34
CA ARG A 133 5.80 8.76 -13.63
C ARG A 133 4.30 8.71 -13.44
N PHE A 134 3.64 9.82 -13.77
CA PHE A 134 2.18 9.85 -13.87
C PHE A 134 1.72 8.98 -15.04
N LEU A 135 0.71 8.15 -14.82
CA LEU A 135 0.19 7.23 -15.83
C LEU A 135 -1.16 7.68 -16.38
N CYS A 136 -2.14 7.91 -15.50
CA CYS A 136 -3.49 8.26 -15.89
C CYS A 136 -4.28 8.89 -14.74
N TYR A 137 -5.36 9.56 -15.11
CA TYR A 137 -6.46 9.87 -14.20
C TYR A 137 -7.48 8.73 -14.25
N GLU A 138 -8.16 8.50 -13.13
CA GLU A 138 -9.28 7.58 -13.05
C GLU A 138 -10.55 8.38 -12.76
N ALA A 139 -11.62 8.11 -13.50
CA ALA A 139 -12.90 8.77 -13.27
C ALA A 139 -13.54 8.24 -11.98
N ALA A 140 -13.99 9.15 -11.12
CA ALA A 140 -14.88 8.78 -10.02
C ALA A 140 -16.26 8.47 -10.61
N ILE A 141 -16.81 7.32 -10.24
CA ILE A 141 -18.18 6.92 -10.60
C ILE A 141 -19.01 6.81 -9.34
N VAL A 142 -20.30 7.14 -9.45
CA VAL A 142 -21.27 6.92 -8.38
C VAL A 142 -22.12 5.70 -8.71
N ALA A 143 -22.24 4.78 -7.75
CA ALA A 143 -23.14 3.65 -7.85
C ALA A 143 -24.43 3.98 -7.11
N LEU A 144 -25.56 3.92 -7.81
CA LEU A 144 -26.88 4.27 -7.26
C LEU A 144 -27.82 3.06 -7.40
N PRO A 145 -28.83 2.94 -6.50
CA PRO A 145 -29.96 2.04 -6.74
C PRO A 145 -30.60 2.32 -8.10
N ALA A 146 -31.05 1.28 -8.80
CA ALA A 146 -31.63 1.42 -10.14
C ALA A 146 -32.88 2.32 -10.19
N ASN A 147 -33.57 2.46 -9.06
CA ASN A 147 -34.76 3.31 -8.89
C ASN A 147 -34.44 4.72 -8.34
N HIS A 148 -33.16 5.07 -8.16
CA HIS A 148 -32.77 6.39 -7.68
C HIS A 148 -33.08 7.46 -8.74
N PRO A 149 -33.60 8.66 -8.37
CA PRO A 149 -33.93 9.71 -9.34
C PRO A 149 -32.76 10.11 -10.25
N LEU A 150 -31.54 10.07 -9.74
CA LEU A 150 -30.32 10.38 -10.50
C LEU A 150 -29.80 9.21 -11.37
N ALA A 151 -30.34 7.99 -11.24
CA ALA A 151 -29.80 6.80 -11.91
C ALA A 151 -29.92 6.82 -13.44
N THR A 152 -30.82 7.62 -13.99
CA THR A 152 -31.01 7.77 -15.45
C THR A 152 -30.09 8.81 -16.07
N ARG A 153 -29.28 9.51 -15.26
CA ARG A 153 -28.41 10.59 -15.73
C ARG A 153 -27.04 10.05 -16.13
N GLU A 154 -26.52 10.54 -17.25
CA GLU A 154 -25.17 10.21 -17.73
C GLU A 154 -24.08 10.90 -16.89
N ALA A 155 -24.38 12.03 -16.27
CA ALA A 155 -23.48 12.78 -15.41
C ALA A 155 -24.25 13.42 -14.25
N ILE A 156 -23.60 13.44 -13.08
CA ILE A 156 -24.12 13.97 -11.82
C ILE A 156 -23.06 14.90 -11.24
N ARG A 157 -23.48 16.07 -10.77
CA ARG A 157 -22.60 16.99 -10.06
C ARG A 157 -22.48 16.60 -8.60
N ILE A 158 -21.34 16.91 -7.98
CA ILE A 158 -21.10 16.51 -6.59
C ILE A 158 -22.09 17.15 -5.61
N GLU A 159 -22.57 18.36 -5.90
CA GLU A 159 -23.53 19.06 -5.05
C GLU A 159 -24.90 18.38 -5.03
N GLU A 160 -25.26 17.66 -6.11
CA GLU A 160 -26.51 16.89 -6.21
C GLU A 160 -26.50 15.63 -5.34
N LEU A 161 -25.32 15.23 -4.84
CA LEU A 161 -25.13 14.10 -3.93
C LEU A 161 -24.93 14.54 -2.47
N ALA A 162 -24.87 15.85 -2.20
CA ALA A 162 -24.48 16.36 -0.89
C ALA A 162 -25.45 15.96 0.23
N ASP A 163 -26.74 15.86 -0.09
CA ASP A 163 -27.82 15.50 0.85
C ASP A 163 -28.23 14.02 0.79
N GLU A 164 -27.60 13.23 -0.09
CA GLU A 164 -27.92 11.81 -0.26
C GLU A 164 -27.16 10.95 0.77
N PRO A 165 -27.78 9.91 1.34
CA PRO A 165 -27.08 8.98 2.23
C PRO A 165 -26.04 8.17 1.46
N MET A 166 -24.77 8.28 1.86
CA MET A 166 -23.66 7.61 1.18
C MET A 166 -23.08 6.44 1.97
N ILE A 167 -22.79 5.35 1.27
CA ILE A 167 -21.93 4.27 1.76
C ILE A 167 -20.48 4.63 1.38
N VAL A 168 -19.65 4.89 2.39
CA VAL A 168 -18.26 5.29 2.19
C VAL A 168 -17.29 4.37 2.93
N PRO A 169 -16.04 4.22 2.45
CA PRO A 169 -15.05 3.41 3.16
C PRO A 169 -14.83 3.89 4.60
N GLU A 170 -14.72 2.99 5.56
CA GLU A 170 -14.42 3.41 6.93
C GLU A 170 -13.02 4.03 7.01
N ARG A 171 -12.92 5.28 7.46
CA ARG A 171 -11.65 6.03 7.51
C ARG A 171 -10.54 5.30 8.26
N ARG A 172 -10.86 4.55 9.32
CA ARG A 172 -9.88 3.81 10.12
C ARG A 172 -9.23 2.66 9.36
N SER A 173 -10.00 1.96 8.54
CA SER A 173 -9.52 0.78 7.79
C SER A 173 -8.95 1.16 6.42
N ARG A 174 -9.55 2.15 5.76
CA ARG A 174 -9.22 2.64 4.41
C ARG A 174 -9.14 4.17 4.35
N PRO A 175 -8.18 4.80 5.05
CA PRO A 175 -8.08 6.26 5.14
C PRO A 175 -7.93 6.93 3.77
N HIS A 176 -7.10 6.37 2.89
CA HIS A 176 -6.87 6.93 1.56
C HIS A 176 -8.14 6.95 0.69
N SER A 177 -8.88 5.83 0.64
CA SER A 177 -10.14 5.77 -0.12
C SER A 177 -11.20 6.70 0.46
N TYR A 178 -11.31 6.76 1.80
CA TYR A 178 -12.22 7.68 2.46
C TYR A 178 -11.89 9.13 2.16
N ASP A 179 -10.63 9.54 2.35
CA ASP A 179 -10.21 10.92 2.11
C ASP A 179 -10.38 11.29 0.62
N LEU A 180 -10.11 10.37 -0.31
CA LEU A 180 -10.35 10.59 -1.75
C LEU A 180 -11.82 10.82 -2.07
N THR A 181 -12.74 10.06 -1.47
CA THR A 181 -14.18 10.27 -1.62
C THR A 181 -14.62 11.59 -0.99
N MET A 182 -14.21 11.87 0.25
CA MET A 182 -14.63 13.08 0.97
C MET A 182 -14.06 14.36 0.39
N ASN A 183 -12.86 14.30 -0.22
CA ASN A 183 -12.27 15.45 -0.89
C ASN A 183 -13.07 15.91 -2.11
N LEU A 184 -13.91 15.06 -2.71
CA LEU A 184 -14.83 15.48 -3.77
C LEU A 184 -15.85 16.51 -3.27
N PHE A 185 -16.24 16.42 -1.99
CA PHE A 185 -17.23 17.32 -1.36
C PHE A 185 -16.59 18.56 -0.70
N ARG A 186 -15.26 18.66 -0.69
CA ARG A 186 -14.54 19.83 -0.19
C ARG A 186 -14.45 20.87 -1.31
N THR A 187 -15.57 21.54 -1.55
CA THR A 187 -15.64 22.74 -2.40
C THR A 187 -15.12 23.95 -1.63
#